data_AF-A0A9P6G2F3-F1
#
_entry.id   AF-A0A9P6G2F3-F1
#
_cell.length_a   1.000
_cell.length_b   1.000
_cell.length_c   1.000
_cell.angle_alpha   90.00
_cell.angle_beta   90.00
_cell.angle_gamma   90.00
#
_symmetry.space_group_name_H-M   'P 1'
#
loop_
_entity.id
_entity.type
_entity.pdbx_description
1 polymer ?
#
loop_
_entity_poly.entity_id
_entity_poly.type
_entity_poly.pdbx_seq_one_letter_code
_entity_poly.pdbx_strand_id
1 'polypeptide(L)'
;MSLPAETVSNILYAIFFEYGAKLGSGYHINIPYSTLAQCFNQIIQYYIDYDLNDPVDQYISRHFLNISHMIKMYIMRRPGTYENYLDFIYSVNQSGVSVRGLTDIEVQDFLWEYVDTVDEGVQDDIAFIIAQLREDIPDFRDSGGALYMMDNGLYGVQKYTNDHCRLKREKRDRRRESEAILTQTAQLLEIVSQTMKLHIDGEKRLSDFIKQLGEQHSRSLARSTKLDDVYALEKMISNRLRDYYNDDTLTVQIYGSYVTGLATDSSDVDFVVRDSYSSIPNVSRLARVLRSIPGINILAVIDKARIPIVNFKYGSIHCDMCINEFMGLHNSKLIATYCKIDSRVIPLWLALKTLAKRRGILSGSTGFLSSYALLLMLITFLQTKLVPPILPRLQLQPAHRLVSLYEGSVDCSFDRNWSNYVAIARENTRTMGSIFMEFCNFFGNTFDYKRQEVHPQKGEIRTRPHLSSNPTTAALPRNYQDRRRALDAAAKLRNSSICIIDPFLLSRNVASNCRDSNVEKIRECFQDAYLSLMDGDLSIIS
;
A
#
# COMPACT_ATOMS: atom_id res chain seq x y z
N MET A 1 -26.13 27.33 -48.50
CA MET A 1 -27.59 27.54 -48.56
C MET A 1 -28.19 26.84 -47.37
N SER A 2 -28.94 27.53 -46.51
CA SER A 2 -29.63 26.93 -45.38
C SER A 2 -30.69 25.96 -45.90
N LEU A 3 -30.68 24.72 -45.40
CA LEU A 3 -31.70 23.72 -45.69
C LEU A 3 -33.10 24.31 -45.41
N PRO A 4 -34.12 23.99 -46.24
CA PRO A 4 -35.49 24.38 -45.96
C PRO A 4 -35.87 23.93 -44.54
N ALA A 5 -36.57 24.78 -43.78
CA ALA A 5 -36.91 24.52 -42.38
C ALA A 5 -37.63 23.18 -42.17
N GLU A 6 -38.38 22.73 -43.18
CA GLU A 6 -39.10 21.46 -43.23
C GLU A 6 -38.14 20.25 -43.33
N THR A 7 -37.05 20.39 -44.08
CA THR A 7 -36.01 19.36 -44.23
C THR A 7 -35.16 19.24 -42.97
N VAL A 8 -34.83 20.37 -42.33
CA VAL A 8 -34.17 20.36 -41.00
C VAL A 8 -35.08 19.73 -39.95
N SER A 9 -36.39 19.98 -40.01
CA SER A 9 -37.38 19.36 -39.12
C SER A 9 -37.46 17.85 -39.32
N ASN A 10 -37.49 17.35 -40.56
CA ASN A 10 -37.60 15.92 -40.85
C ASN A 10 -36.32 15.14 -40.52
N ILE A 11 -35.16 15.78 -40.71
CA ILE A 11 -33.86 15.23 -40.27
C ILE A 11 -33.78 15.22 -38.73
N LEU A 12 -34.24 16.28 -38.06
CA LEU A 12 -34.35 16.29 -36.59
C LEU A 12 -35.35 15.24 -36.10
N TYR A 13 -36.47 14.98 -36.78
CA TYR A 13 -37.43 13.93 -36.43
C TYR A 13 -36.83 12.53 -36.54
N ALA A 14 -36.03 12.26 -37.57
CA ALA A 14 -35.29 11.00 -37.70
C ALA A 14 -34.20 10.87 -36.62
N ILE A 15 -33.51 11.96 -36.27
CA ILE A 15 -32.51 12.01 -35.18
C ILE A 15 -33.18 11.83 -33.80
N PHE A 16 -34.38 12.40 -33.59
CA PHE A 16 -35.17 12.22 -32.36
C PHE A 16 -35.72 10.80 -32.21
N PHE A 17 -35.88 10.08 -33.32
CA PHE A 17 -36.23 8.66 -33.34
C PHE A 17 -35.04 7.77 -32.96
N GLU A 18 -33.80 8.22 -33.21
CA GLU A 18 -32.55 7.49 -32.90
C GLU A 18 -32.01 7.79 -31.47
N TYR A 19 -32.39 8.93 -30.87
CA TYR A 19 -32.06 9.26 -29.48
C TYR A 19 -33.32 9.64 -28.71
N GLY A 20 -33.95 8.65 -28.07
CA GLY A 20 -35.17 8.78 -27.28
C GLY A 20 -35.21 10.04 -26.40
N ALA A 21 -35.85 11.09 -26.90
CA ALA A 21 -36.17 12.26 -26.12
C ALA A 21 -37.53 12.04 -25.46
N LYS A 22 -37.54 12.03 -24.11
CA LYS A 22 -38.75 12.26 -23.33
C LYS A 22 -39.36 13.59 -23.75
N LEU A 23 -40.33 13.56 -24.66
CA LEU A 23 -41.28 14.65 -24.81
C LEU A 23 -42.37 14.43 -23.76
N GLY A 24 -42.60 15.47 -22.95
CA GLY A 24 -43.56 15.44 -21.85
C GLY A 24 -44.96 15.01 -22.30
N SER A 25 -45.69 14.43 -21.34
CA SER A 25 -47.06 13.93 -21.45
C SER A 25 -47.94 14.67 -22.46
N GLY A 26 -48.42 13.96 -23.49
CA GLY A 26 -49.66 14.32 -24.18
C GLY A 26 -49.61 14.64 -25.69
N TYR A 27 -48.49 14.44 -26.38
CA TYR A 27 -48.43 14.66 -27.84
C TYR A 27 -48.23 13.36 -28.61
N HIS A 28 -49.26 12.98 -29.39
CA HIS A 28 -49.16 11.94 -30.43
C HIS A 28 -48.90 12.63 -31.77
N ILE A 29 -47.81 12.26 -32.44
CA ILE A 29 -47.51 12.75 -33.78
C ILE A 29 -47.88 11.64 -34.75
N ASN A 30 -49.00 11.83 -35.44
CA ASN A 30 -49.49 10.91 -36.45
C ASN A 30 -48.85 11.29 -37.79
N ILE A 31 -47.88 10.51 -38.29
CA ILE A 31 -47.20 10.78 -39.56
C ILE A 31 -47.87 9.94 -40.66
N PRO A 32 -48.51 10.55 -41.66
CA PRO A 32 -49.12 9.82 -42.76
C PRO A 32 -48.09 9.05 -43.58
N TYR A 33 -48.44 7.86 -44.05
CA TYR A 33 -47.60 7.00 -44.89
C TYR A 33 -47.06 7.69 -46.16
N SER A 34 -47.82 8.64 -46.72
CA SER A 34 -47.41 9.46 -47.86
C SER A 34 -46.23 10.39 -47.53
N THR A 35 -46.14 10.88 -46.28
CA THR A 35 -45.08 11.76 -45.80
C THR A 35 -43.76 10.99 -45.61
N LEU A 36 -43.83 9.76 -45.11
CA LEU A 36 -42.69 8.85 -45.02
C LEU A 36 -42.14 8.50 -46.41
N ALA A 37 -43.04 8.17 -47.37
CA ALA A 37 -42.65 7.91 -48.75
C ALA A 37 -42.03 9.13 -49.46
N GLN A 38 -42.53 10.34 -49.19
CA GLN A 38 -41.92 11.59 -49.70
C GLN A 38 -40.52 11.82 -49.12
N CYS A 39 -40.30 11.51 -47.84
CA CYS A 39 -38.98 11.59 -47.22
C CYS A 39 -37.99 10.64 -47.91
N PHE A 40 -38.39 9.38 -48.18
CA PHE A 40 -37.57 8.44 -48.92
C PHE A 40 -37.23 8.92 -50.34
N ASN A 41 -38.19 9.52 -51.05
CA ASN A 41 -37.96 10.04 -52.41
C ASN A 41 -37.06 11.28 -52.44
N GLN A 42 -37.13 12.16 -51.42
CA GLN A 42 -36.24 13.32 -51.29
C GLN A 42 -34.81 12.90 -50.93
N ILE A 43 -34.65 11.86 -50.11
CA ILE A 43 -33.34 11.28 -49.77
C ILE A 43 -32.68 10.63 -50.99
N ILE A 44 -33.46 9.97 -51.86
CA ILE A 44 -32.97 9.42 -53.12
C ILE A 44 -32.51 10.53 -54.07
N GLN A 45 -33.17 11.69 -54.10
CA GLN A 45 -32.73 12.83 -54.90
C GLN A 45 -31.47 13.50 -54.36
N TYR A 46 -31.33 13.59 -53.04
CA TYR A 46 -30.11 14.07 -52.39
C TYR A 46 -28.89 13.14 -52.65
N TYR A 47 -29.15 11.87 -52.97
CA TYR A 47 -28.13 10.86 -53.31
C TYR A 47 -27.38 11.14 -54.62
N ILE A 48 -27.91 11.98 -55.50
CA ILE A 48 -27.33 12.26 -56.83
C ILE A 48 -26.17 13.28 -56.74
N ASP A 49 -26.11 14.12 -55.70
CA ASP A 49 -25.20 15.28 -55.61
C ASP A 49 -24.12 15.15 -54.51
N TYR A 50 -23.58 13.94 -54.28
CA TYR A 50 -22.62 13.67 -53.18
C TYR A 50 -21.27 14.41 -53.32
N ASP A 51 -20.83 15.11 -52.25
CA ASP A 51 -19.43 15.49 -52.05
C ASP A 51 -18.84 14.70 -50.87
N LEU A 52 -18.00 13.71 -51.18
CA LEU A 52 -17.37 12.82 -50.18
C LEU A 52 -16.34 13.52 -49.27
N ASN A 53 -16.08 14.81 -49.48
CA ASN A 53 -15.26 15.61 -48.59
C ASN A 53 -16.08 16.36 -47.54
N ASP A 54 -17.42 16.35 -47.62
CA ASP A 54 -18.29 16.92 -46.59
C ASP A 54 -18.46 15.94 -45.41
N PRO A 55 -18.16 16.35 -44.17
CA PRO A 55 -18.25 15.48 -42.98
C PRO A 55 -19.67 14.97 -42.67
N VAL A 56 -20.71 15.70 -43.08
CA VAL A 56 -22.12 15.31 -42.88
C VAL A 56 -22.49 14.20 -43.87
N ASP A 57 -22.03 14.31 -45.12
CA ASP A 57 -22.25 13.28 -46.14
C ASP A 57 -21.44 12.00 -45.83
N GLN A 58 -20.26 12.10 -45.23
CA GLN A 58 -19.52 10.92 -44.72
C GLN A 58 -20.23 10.20 -43.56
N TYR A 59 -20.92 10.96 -42.69
CA TYR A 59 -21.70 10.40 -41.58
C TYR A 59 -22.95 9.67 -42.10
N ILE A 60 -23.66 10.28 -43.06
CA ILE A 60 -24.84 9.68 -43.70
C ILE A 60 -24.44 8.42 -44.49
N SER A 61 -23.36 8.46 -45.27
CA SER A 61 -22.83 7.32 -46.03
C SER A 61 -22.52 6.09 -45.15
N ARG A 62 -21.90 6.30 -43.98
CA ARG A 62 -21.52 5.19 -43.08
C ARG A 62 -22.70 4.46 -42.43
N HIS A 63 -23.82 5.13 -42.21
CA HIS A 63 -24.95 4.56 -41.49
C HIS A 63 -26.12 4.16 -42.40
N PHE A 64 -26.32 4.84 -43.55
CA PHE A 64 -27.43 4.55 -44.46
C PHE A 64 -27.14 3.52 -45.56
N LEU A 65 -25.87 3.25 -45.93
CA LEU A 65 -25.54 2.27 -46.97
C LEU A 65 -26.06 0.85 -46.68
N ASN A 66 -26.23 0.49 -45.40
CA ASN A 66 -26.69 -0.84 -45.00
C ASN A 66 -28.20 -1.04 -45.25
N ILE A 67 -29.03 0.00 -45.12
CA ILE A 67 -30.49 -0.11 -45.27
C ILE A 67 -30.88 -0.19 -46.75
N SER A 68 -30.26 0.65 -47.59
CA SER A 68 -30.48 0.63 -49.06
C SER A 68 -30.01 -0.67 -49.73
N HIS A 69 -28.86 -1.21 -49.31
CA HIS A 69 -28.32 -2.46 -49.85
C HIS A 69 -29.15 -3.69 -49.43
N MET A 70 -29.75 -3.67 -48.25
CA MET A 70 -30.57 -4.78 -47.75
C MET A 70 -32.00 -4.78 -48.29
N ILE A 71 -32.61 -3.61 -48.51
CA ILE A 71 -33.88 -3.51 -49.26
C ILE A 71 -33.68 -4.02 -50.69
N LYS A 72 -32.55 -3.71 -51.33
CA LYS A 72 -32.15 -4.28 -52.63
C LYS A 72 -32.03 -5.82 -52.61
N MET A 73 -31.43 -6.39 -51.58
CA MET A 73 -31.28 -7.85 -51.42
C MET A 73 -32.63 -8.55 -51.17
N TYR A 74 -33.54 -7.91 -50.43
CA TYR A 74 -34.88 -8.42 -50.15
C TYR A 74 -35.76 -8.46 -51.42
N ILE A 75 -35.74 -7.38 -52.22
CA ILE A 75 -36.50 -7.28 -53.48
C ILE A 75 -35.98 -8.28 -54.54
N MET A 76 -34.67 -8.52 -54.58
CA MET A 76 -34.03 -9.44 -55.55
C MET A 76 -34.23 -10.94 -55.23
N ARG A 77 -34.79 -11.32 -54.07
CA ARG A 77 -35.03 -12.72 -53.69
C ARG A 77 -36.40 -13.27 -54.11
N ARG A 78 -37.28 -12.47 -54.71
CA ARG A 78 -38.61 -12.93 -55.18
C ARG A 78 -38.59 -13.30 -56.69
N PRO A 79 -39.28 -14.36 -57.13
CA PRO A 79 -39.33 -14.72 -58.54
C PRO A 79 -40.13 -13.68 -59.35
N GLY A 80 -39.60 -13.23 -60.49
CA GLY A 80 -40.28 -12.28 -61.40
C GLY A 80 -40.02 -10.79 -61.13
N THR A 81 -39.25 -10.42 -60.11
CA THR A 81 -38.89 -9.01 -59.84
C THR A 81 -37.62 -8.54 -60.55
N TYR A 82 -36.74 -9.44 -61.02
CA TYR A 82 -35.50 -9.07 -61.71
C TYR A 82 -35.74 -8.49 -63.12
N GLU A 83 -36.72 -9.03 -63.86
CA GLU A 83 -37.16 -8.51 -65.17
C GLU A 83 -37.83 -7.14 -65.01
N ASN A 84 -38.67 -6.97 -63.98
CA ASN A 84 -39.27 -5.68 -63.62
C ASN A 84 -38.23 -4.64 -63.15
N TYR A 85 -37.11 -5.07 -62.55
CA TYR A 85 -36.04 -4.19 -62.09
C TYR A 85 -35.14 -3.71 -63.25
N LEU A 86 -34.91 -4.56 -64.26
CA LEU A 86 -34.21 -4.16 -65.49
C LEU A 86 -35.07 -3.23 -66.35
N ASP A 87 -36.38 -3.49 -66.45
CA ASP A 87 -37.34 -2.57 -67.08
C ASP A 87 -37.49 -1.26 -66.28
N PHE A 88 -37.37 -1.31 -64.95
CA PHE A 88 -37.30 -0.12 -64.07
C PHE A 88 -36.04 0.71 -64.36
N ILE A 89 -34.85 0.11 -64.49
CA ILE A 89 -33.62 0.85 -64.82
C ILE A 89 -33.67 1.42 -66.26
N TYR A 90 -34.20 0.69 -67.23
CA TYR A 90 -34.30 1.17 -68.61
C TYR A 90 -35.36 2.28 -68.80
N SER A 91 -36.44 2.26 -68.02
CA SER A 91 -37.50 3.29 -68.07
C SER A 91 -37.17 4.58 -67.31
N VAL A 92 -36.23 4.55 -66.36
CA VAL A 92 -35.76 5.74 -65.61
C VAL A 92 -35.14 6.81 -66.51
N ASN A 93 -34.69 6.47 -67.72
CA ASN A 93 -34.06 7.44 -68.62
C ASN A 93 -35.02 8.32 -69.43
N GLN A 94 -36.33 8.04 -69.47
CA GLN A 94 -37.28 8.92 -70.15
C GLN A 94 -38.65 8.91 -69.48
N SER A 95 -38.96 10.00 -68.76
CA SER A 95 -40.27 10.36 -68.19
C SER A 95 -40.62 9.66 -66.87
N GLY A 96 -40.75 10.44 -65.79
CA GLY A 96 -40.98 9.95 -64.43
C GLY A 96 -42.23 9.08 -64.26
N VAL A 97 -42.07 7.98 -63.50
CA VAL A 97 -43.14 7.06 -63.10
C VAL A 97 -43.12 6.87 -61.59
N SER A 98 -44.31 6.84 -60.98
CA SER A 98 -44.58 6.63 -59.55
C SER A 98 -44.28 5.19 -59.13
N VAL A 99 -43.48 5.01 -58.08
CA VAL A 99 -43.28 3.72 -57.39
C VAL A 99 -44.56 3.38 -56.61
N ARG A 100 -45.03 2.12 -56.65
CA ARG A 100 -46.12 1.65 -55.78
C ARG A 100 -45.56 1.53 -54.36
N GLY A 101 -46.13 2.25 -53.40
CA GLY A 101 -45.71 2.18 -52.00
C GLY A 101 -45.80 0.76 -51.45
N LEU A 102 -44.87 0.40 -50.56
CA LEU A 102 -44.95 -0.84 -49.78
C LEU A 102 -46.26 -0.83 -48.97
N THR A 103 -46.95 -1.96 -48.93
CA THR A 103 -48.14 -2.14 -48.08
C THR A 103 -47.74 -2.23 -46.61
N ASP A 104 -48.67 -1.94 -45.70
CA ASP A 104 -48.43 -1.99 -44.25
C ASP A 104 -47.88 -3.36 -43.81
N ILE A 105 -48.34 -4.44 -44.47
CA ILE A 105 -47.89 -5.81 -44.26
C ILE A 105 -46.44 -6.00 -44.69
N GLU A 106 -46.04 -5.44 -45.84
CA GLU A 106 -44.67 -5.56 -46.35
C GLU A 106 -43.67 -4.78 -45.49
N VAL A 107 -44.08 -3.63 -44.92
CA VAL A 107 -43.27 -2.88 -43.96
C VAL A 107 -43.14 -3.64 -42.64
N GLN A 108 -44.22 -4.28 -42.18
CA GLN A 108 -44.21 -5.05 -40.95
C GLN A 108 -43.38 -6.35 -41.05
N ASP A 109 -43.47 -7.07 -42.17
CA ASP A 109 -42.67 -8.28 -42.43
C ASP A 109 -41.17 -7.95 -42.50
N PHE A 110 -40.81 -6.83 -43.12
CA PHE A 110 -39.44 -6.33 -43.14
C PHE A 110 -38.91 -6.01 -41.74
N LEU A 111 -39.68 -5.30 -40.91
CA LEU A 111 -39.28 -4.97 -39.54
C LEU A 111 -39.10 -6.22 -38.66
N TRP A 112 -39.91 -7.26 -38.87
CA TRP A 112 -39.78 -8.55 -38.17
C TRP A 112 -38.53 -9.33 -38.58
N GLU A 113 -38.22 -9.44 -39.88
CA GLU A 113 -36.97 -10.07 -40.33
C GLU A 113 -35.75 -9.26 -39.88
N TYR A 114 -35.89 -7.94 -39.76
CA TYR A 114 -34.82 -7.03 -39.34
C TYR A 114 -34.49 -7.12 -37.84
N VAL A 115 -35.48 -7.36 -36.96
CA VAL A 115 -35.29 -7.55 -35.51
C VAL A 115 -34.25 -8.62 -35.19
N ASP A 116 -34.24 -9.72 -35.93
CA ASP A 116 -33.30 -10.83 -35.71
C ASP A 116 -31.87 -10.54 -36.22
N THR A 117 -31.68 -9.41 -36.92
CA THR A 117 -30.38 -9.02 -37.51
C THR A 117 -29.69 -7.85 -36.79
N VAL A 118 -30.35 -7.26 -35.78
CA VAL A 118 -29.84 -6.12 -35.01
C VAL A 118 -29.52 -6.50 -33.55
N ASP A 119 -28.64 -5.73 -32.91
CA ASP A 119 -28.21 -5.95 -31.52
C ASP A 119 -29.37 -5.91 -30.51
N GLU A 120 -29.29 -6.72 -29.43
CA GLU A 120 -30.37 -6.95 -28.45
C GLU A 120 -30.96 -5.65 -27.84
N GLY A 121 -30.22 -4.53 -27.82
CA GLY A 121 -30.70 -3.24 -27.30
C GLY A 121 -31.68 -2.52 -28.22
N VAL A 122 -31.60 -2.74 -29.53
CA VAL A 122 -32.44 -2.09 -30.56
C VAL A 122 -33.71 -2.92 -30.83
N GLN A 123 -33.69 -4.20 -30.46
CA GLN A 123 -34.81 -5.12 -30.62
C GLN A 123 -36.05 -4.70 -29.82
N ASP A 124 -35.87 -4.17 -28.60
CA ASP A 124 -36.97 -3.70 -27.75
C ASP A 124 -37.64 -2.42 -28.32
N ASP A 125 -36.87 -1.54 -28.96
CA ASP A 125 -37.37 -0.32 -29.61
C ASP A 125 -38.13 -0.64 -30.90
N ILE A 126 -37.63 -1.58 -31.73
CA ILE A 126 -38.36 -2.05 -32.91
C ILE A 126 -39.65 -2.78 -32.50
N ALA A 127 -39.62 -3.56 -31.41
CA ALA A 127 -40.82 -4.20 -30.86
C ALA A 127 -41.85 -3.16 -30.36
N PHE A 128 -41.40 -2.05 -29.77
CA PHE A 128 -42.27 -0.94 -29.39
C PHE A 128 -42.91 -0.26 -30.61
N ILE A 129 -42.14 -0.03 -31.68
CA ILE A 129 -42.64 0.53 -32.94
C ILE A 129 -43.68 -0.40 -33.57
N ILE A 130 -43.42 -1.72 -33.62
CA ILE A 130 -44.38 -2.73 -34.09
C ILE A 130 -45.65 -2.73 -33.22
N ALA A 131 -45.53 -2.53 -31.90
CA ALA A 131 -46.67 -2.45 -31.00
C ALA A 131 -47.52 -1.18 -31.22
N GLN A 132 -46.89 -0.04 -31.47
CA GLN A 132 -47.58 1.21 -31.80
C GLN A 132 -48.28 1.14 -33.17
N LEU A 133 -47.65 0.51 -34.17
CA LEU A 133 -48.27 0.23 -35.47
C LEU A 133 -49.50 -0.69 -35.37
N ARG A 134 -49.65 -1.45 -34.27
CA ARG A 134 -50.77 -2.37 -34.02
C ARG A 134 -51.94 -1.73 -33.24
N GLU A 135 -51.82 -0.49 -32.75
CA GLU A 135 -52.89 0.16 -31.96
C GLU A 135 -54.18 0.44 -32.77
N ASP A 136 -54.08 0.57 -34.09
CA ASP A 136 -55.21 0.84 -34.99
C ASP A 136 -55.95 -0.42 -35.48
N ILE A 137 -55.56 -1.62 -35.04
CA ILE A 137 -56.21 -2.89 -35.41
C ILE A 137 -56.87 -3.52 -34.16
N PRO A 138 -58.21 -3.38 -33.98
CA PRO A 138 -58.89 -3.65 -32.71
C PRO A 138 -58.74 -5.07 -32.15
N ASP A 139 -58.49 -6.08 -32.99
CA ASP A 139 -58.48 -7.49 -32.60
C ASP A 139 -57.16 -8.01 -31.99
N PHE A 140 -56.11 -7.18 -31.89
CA PHE A 140 -54.72 -7.67 -31.68
C PHE A 140 -54.00 -7.20 -30.41
N ARG A 141 -54.71 -6.58 -29.45
CA ARG A 141 -54.11 -6.20 -28.15
C ARG A 141 -53.54 -7.43 -27.42
N ASP A 142 -52.30 -7.29 -26.92
CA ASP A 142 -51.61 -8.22 -26.00
C ASP A 142 -51.08 -9.58 -26.54
N SER A 143 -51.07 -9.82 -27.85
CA SER A 143 -50.51 -11.07 -28.40
C SER A 143 -49.17 -10.85 -29.12
N GLY A 144 -48.06 -11.11 -28.41
CA GLY A 144 -46.71 -10.94 -28.94
C GLY A 144 -46.28 -11.92 -30.02
N GLY A 145 -47.19 -12.74 -30.58
CA GLY A 145 -46.87 -13.76 -31.58
C GLY A 145 -46.82 -13.23 -33.01
N ALA A 146 -46.30 -14.07 -33.92
CA ALA A 146 -46.38 -13.83 -35.36
C ALA A 146 -47.83 -13.91 -35.85
N LEU A 147 -48.19 -13.03 -36.79
CA LEU A 147 -49.47 -13.10 -37.49
C LEU A 147 -49.42 -14.23 -38.52
N TYR A 148 -50.48 -15.02 -38.60
CA TYR A 148 -50.61 -16.07 -39.60
C TYR A 148 -51.99 -16.00 -40.25
N MET A 149 -52.03 -16.12 -41.57
CA MET A 149 -53.26 -16.23 -42.35
C MET A 149 -53.81 -17.64 -42.25
N MET A 150 -54.96 -17.79 -41.62
CA MET A 150 -55.64 -19.08 -41.52
C MET A 150 -56.28 -19.44 -42.88
N ASP A 151 -56.49 -20.73 -43.11
CA ASP A 151 -57.04 -21.27 -44.37
C ASP A 151 -58.41 -20.69 -44.77
N ASN A 152 -59.12 -20.07 -43.83
CA ASN A 152 -60.41 -19.43 -44.04
C ASN A 152 -60.31 -17.92 -44.39
N GLY A 153 -59.11 -17.40 -44.61
CA GLY A 153 -58.89 -16.00 -44.97
C GLY A 153 -58.93 -15.02 -43.80
N LEU A 154 -59.00 -15.51 -42.55
CA LEU A 154 -58.93 -14.69 -41.35
C LEU A 154 -57.49 -14.66 -40.79
N TYR A 155 -57.12 -13.51 -40.23
CA TYR A 155 -55.83 -13.34 -39.57
C TYR A 155 -55.91 -13.78 -38.11
N GLY A 156 -54.93 -14.55 -37.63
CA GLY A 156 -54.79 -14.92 -36.22
C GLY A 156 -53.37 -14.76 -35.70
N VAL A 157 -53.20 -14.75 -34.38
CA VAL A 157 -51.86 -14.66 -33.73
C VAL A 157 -51.49 -15.97 -33.08
N GLN A 158 -50.32 -16.50 -33.45
CA GLN A 158 -49.78 -17.69 -32.81
C GLN A 158 -49.30 -17.31 -31.40
N LYS A 159 -50.10 -17.61 -30.37
CA LYS A 159 -49.68 -17.41 -28.97
C LYS A 159 -48.45 -18.27 -28.67
N TYR A 160 -47.42 -17.66 -28.10
CA TYR A 160 -46.28 -18.40 -27.55
C TYR A 160 -46.76 -19.41 -26.51
N THR A 161 -46.13 -20.58 -26.48
CA THR A 161 -46.45 -21.62 -25.49
C THR A 161 -46.18 -21.08 -24.07
N ASN A 162 -46.89 -21.63 -23.07
CA ASN A 162 -46.66 -21.27 -21.66
C ASN A 162 -45.19 -21.45 -21.25
N ASP A 163 -44.50 -22.45 -21.82
CA ASP A 163 -43.07 -22.69 -21.61
C ASP A 163 -42.19 -21.55 -22.16
N HIS A 164 -42.51 -21.00 -23.34
CA HIS A 164 -41.78 -19.85 -23.90
C HIS A 164 -41.96 -18.60 -23.04
N CYS A 165 -43.18 -18.33 -22.57
CA CYS A 165 -43.45 -17.23 -21.65
C CYS A 165 -42.73 -17.39 -20.30
N ARG A 166 -42.65 -18.61 -19.76
CA ARG A 166 -41.88 -18.93 -18.55
C ARG A 166 -40.39 -18.65 -18.77
N LEU A 167 -39.80 -19.17 -19.85
CA LEU A 167 -38.39 -18.98 -20.19
C LEU A 167 -38.03 -17.50 -20.39
N LYS A 168 -38.92 -16.69 -20.99
CA LYS A 168 -38.71 -15.25 -21.16
C LYS A 168 -38.71 -14.51 -19.82
N ARG A 169 -39.61 -14.86 -18.89
CA ARG A 169 -39.62 -14.32 -17.52
C ARG A 169 -38.34 -14.68 -16.78
N GLU A 170 -37.94 -15.95 -16.81
CA GLU A 170 -36.69 -16.41 -16.20
C GLU A 170 -35.45 -15.70 -16.79
N LYS A 171 -35.40 -15.47 -18.12
CA LYS A 171 -34.31 -14.70 -18.76
C LYS A 171 -34.28 -13.25 -18.25
N ARG A 172 -35.45 -12.61 -18.12
CA ARG A 172 -35.56 -11.24 -17.58
C ARG A 172 -35.15 -11.17 -16.11
N ASP A 173 -35.59 -12.13 -15.30
CA ASP A 173 -35.27 -12.17 -13.88
C ASP A 173 -33.76 -12.42 -13.67
N ARG A 174 -33.14 -13.31 -14.47
CA ARG A 174 -31.67 -13.46 -14.53
C ARG A 174 -30.95 -12.19 -14.95
N ARG A 175 -31.46 -11.44 -15.94
CA ARG A 175 -30.86 -10.15 -16.35
C ARG A 175 -30.90 -9.13 -15.19
N ARG A 176 -32.05 -9.01 -14.50
CA ARG A 176 -32.19 -8.13 -13.34
C ARG A 176 -31.26 -8.52 -12.19
N GLU A 177 -31.11 -9.81 -11.93
CA GLU A 177 -30.18 -10.32 -10.92
C GLU A 177 -28.72 -9.98 -11.30
N SER A 178 -28.33 -10.19 -12.56
CA SER A 178 -27.02 -9.80 -13.07
C SER A 178 -26.76 -8.29 -12.98
N GLU A 179 -27.75 -7.45 -13.31
CA GLU A 179 -27.65 -5.98 -13.18
C GLU A 179 -27.49 -5.54 -11.71
N ALA A 180 -28.21 -6.19 -10.79
CA ALA A 180 -28.06 -5.94 -9.36
C ALA A 180 -26.67 -6.31 -8.85
N ILE A 181 -26.14 -7.47 -9.26
CA ILE A 181 -24.77 -7.92 -8.92
C ILE A 181 -23.73 -6.94 -9.48
N LEU A 182 -23.87 -6.50 -10.73
CA LEU A 182 -22.97 -5.53 -11.35
C LEU A 182 -22.97 -4.19 -10.59
N THR A 183 -24.15 -3.71 -10.20
CA THR A 183 -24.31 -2.47 -9.42
C THR A 183 -23.64 -2.60 -8.05
N GLN A 184 -23.87 -3.69 -7.34
CA GLN A 184 -23.24 -3.94 -6.04
C GLN A 184 -21.72 -4.07 -6.16
N THR A 185 -21.24 -4.73 -7.21
CA THR A 185 -19.80 -4.88 -7.47
C THR A 185 -19.15 -3.52 -7.76
N ALA A 186 -19.81 -2.65 -8.53
CA ALA A 186 -19.33 -1.29 -8.80
C ALA A 186 -19.21 -0.44 -7.53
N GLN A 187 -20.21 -0.51 -6.63
CA GLN A 187 -20.18 0.18 -5.34
C GLN A 187 -19.02 -0.32 -4.45
N LEU A 188 -18.79 -1.63 -4.38
CA LEU A 188 -17.68 -2.20 -3.63
C LEU A 188 -16.33 -1.76 -4.20
N LEU A 189 -16.17 -1.73 -5.52
CA LEU A 189 -14.94 -1.25 -6.18
C LEU A 189 -14.68 0.23 -5.88
N GLU A 190 -15.72 1.06 -5.83
CA GLU A 190 -15.60 2.46 -5.46
C GLU A 190 -15.13 2.63 -4.00
N ILE A 191 -15.73 1.89 -3.06
CA ILE A 191 -15.32 1.90 -1.65
C ILE A 191 -13.87 1.45 -1.50
N VAL A 192 -13.47 0.38 -2.18
CA VAL A 192 -12.07 -0.11 -2.18
C VAL A 192 -11.14 0.96 -2.74
N SER A 193 -11.50 1.61 -3.85
CA SER A 193 -10.70 2.67 -4.47
C SER A 193 -10.50 3.87 -3.52
N GLN A 194 -11.58 4.33 -2.89
CA GLN A 194 -11.53 5.42 -1.91
C GLN A 194 -10.67 5.05 -0.70
N THR A 195 -10.80 3.83 -0.18
CA THR A 195 -10.01 3.32 0.94
C THR A 195 -8.52 3.23 0.59
N MET A 196 -8.18 2.71 -0.60
CA MET A 196 -6.80 2.67 -1.07
C MET A 196 -6.20 4.07 -1.20
N LYS A 197 -6.97 5.04 -1.69
CA LYS A 197 -6.53 6.43 -1.81
C LYS A 197 -6.21 7.05 -0.45
N LEU A 198 -7.10 6.88 0.53
CA LEU A 198 -6.86 7.34 1.91
C LEU A 198 -5.60 6.70 2.51
N HIS A 199 -5.40 5.40 2.29
CA HIS A 199 -4.21 4.70 2.75
C HIS A 199 -2.92 5.26 2.13
N ILE A 200 -2.90 5.47 0.81
CA ILE A 200 -1.76 6.05 0.08
C ILE A 200 -1.46 7.47 0.57
N ASP A 201 -2.49 8.29 0.76
CA ASP A 201 -2.32 9.66 1.26
C ASP A 201 -1.81 9.67 2.70
N GLY A 202 -2.31 8.77 3.55
CA GLY A 202 -1.86 8.58 4.93
C GLY A 202 -0.38 8.16 5.02
N GLU A 203 0.02 7.15 4.23
CA GLU A 203 1.41 6.69 4.13
C GLU A 203 2.35 7.82 3.69
N LYS A 204 1.92 8.63 2.72
CA LYS A 204 2.71 9.76 2.21
C LYS A 204 2.92 10.81 3.31
N ARG A 205 1.86 11.21 4.01
CA ARG A 205 1.97 12.17 5.13
C ARG A 205 2.84 11.63 6.25
N LEU A 206 2.73 10.34 6.56
CA LEU A 206 3.61 9.66 7.51
C LEU A 206 5.08 9.73 7.07
N SER A 207 5.35 9.43 5.80
CA SER A 207 6.69 9.50 5.23
C SER A 207 7.30 10.91 5.33
N ASP A 208 6.49 11.93 5.02
CA ASP A 208 6.90 13.33 5.11
C ASP A 208 7.16 13.74 6.57
N PHE A 209 6.31 13.33 7.51
CA PHE A 209 6.51 13.57 8.94
C PHE A 209 7.82 12.93 9.44
N ILE A 210 8.06 11.65 9.13
CA ILE A 210 9.29 10.95 9.52
C ILE A 210 10.51 11.66 8.92
N LYS A 211 10.44 12.07 7.65
CA LYS A 211 11.51 12.84 7.01
C LYS A 211 11.80 14.14 7.75
N GLN A 212 10.75 14.89 8.09
CA GLN A 212 10.88 16.15 8.84
C GLN A 212 11.54 15.95 10.21
N LEU A 213 11.20 14.88 10.94
CA LEU A 213 11.88 14.53 12.20
C LEU A 213 13.39 14.36 12.02
N GLY A 214 13.80 13.64 10.96
CA GLY A 214 15.22 13.44 10.64
C GLY A 214 15.97 14.72 10.28
N GLU A 215 15.31 15.61 9.52
CA GLU A 215 15.87 16.91 9.17
C GLU A 215 15.98 17.84 10.38
N GLN A 216 14.95 17.89 11.23
CA GLN A 216 14.96 18.65 12.48
C GLN A 216 16.09 18.17 13.40
N HIS A 217 16.25 16.86 13.56
CA HIS A 217 17.33 16.26 14.33
C HIS A 217 18.71 16.67 13.79
N SER A 218 18.92 16.54 12.48
CA SER A 218 20.18 16.94 11.83
C SER A 218 20.50 18.42 12.05
N ARG A 219 19.49 19.31 11.93
CA ARG A 219 19.65 20.75 12.21
C ARG A 219 19.97 21.02 13.68
N SER A 220 19.34 20.29 14.61
CA SER A 220 19.62 20.42 16.05
C SER A 220 21.05 20.03 16.36
N LEU A 221 21.49 18.88 15.85
CA LEU A 221 22.85 18.39 16.06
C LEU A 221 23.90 19.36 15.50
N ALA A 222 23.66 19.94 14.32
CA ALA A 222 24.57 20.91 13.71
C ALA A 222 24.67 22.25 14.46
N ARG A 223 23.64 22.65 15.21
CA ARG A 223 23.61 23.89 15.99
C ARG A 223 24.12 23.71 17.43
N SER A 224 24.16 22.47 17.91
CA SER A 224 24.43 22.17 19.32
C SER A 224 25.92 22.22 19.63
N THR A 225 26.33 23.11 20.53
CA THR A 225 27.69 23.10 21.13
C THR A 225 27.87 21.96 22.13
N LYS A 226 26.78 21.29 22.50
CA LYS A 226 26.76 20.23 23.53
C LYS A 226 27.74 19.11 23.20
N LEU A 227 27.99 18.82 21.92
CA LEU A 227 28.95 17.79 21.53
C LEU A 227 30.39 18.19 21.89
N ASP A 228 30.78 19.44 21.64
CA ASP A 228 32.09 19.96 22.00
C ASP A 228 32.27 20.00 23.52
N ASP A 229 31.22 20.42 24.24
CA ASP A 229 31.20 20.41 25.71
C ASP A 229 31.37 18.98 26.27
N VAL A 230 30.77 17.98 25.63
CA VAL A 230 30.91 16.57 26.00
C VAL A 230 32.34 16.07 25.81
N TYR A 231 32.98 16.38 24.68
CA TYR A 231 34.38 15.99 24.45
C TYR A 231 35.35 16.76 25.37
N ALA A 232 35.05 18.02 25.70
CA ALA A 232 35.82 18.77 26.69
C ALA A 232 35.69 18.14 28.09
N LEU A 233 34.48 17.74 28.48
CA LEU A 233 34.21 17.02 29.73
C LEU A 233 34.93 15.67 29.79
N GLU A 234 34.93 14.89 28.70
CA GLU A 234 35.68 13.63 28.58
C GLU A 234 37.17 13.83 28.90
N LYS A 235 37.79 14.84 28.28
CA LYS A 235 39.22 15.17 28.48
C LYS A 235 39.48 15.65 29.91
N MET A 236 38.62 16.53 30.43
CA MET A 236 38.76 17.06 31.80
C MET A 236 38.71 15.93 32.83
N ILE A 237 37.73 15.01 32.72
CA ILE A 237 37.62 13.89 33.65
C ILE A 237 38.81 12.94 33.49
N SER A 238 39.23 12.64 32.26
CA SER A 238 40.42 11.82 32.00
C SER A 238 41.66 12.38 32.70
N ASN A 239 41.95 13.68 32.54
CA ASN A 239 43.09 14.33 33.18
C ASN A 239 42.98 14.25 34.70
N ARG A 240 41.81 14.57 35.27
CA ARG A 240 41.62 14.54 36.71
C ARG A 240 41.83 13.15 37.30
N LEU A 241 41.37 12.09 36.62
CA LEU A 241 41.57 10.72 37.06
C LEU A 241 43.05 10.33 37.04
N ARG A 242 43.77 10.67 35.97
CA ARG A 242 45.22 10.43 35.85
C ARG A 242 46.00 11.11 36.97
N ASP A 243 45.72 12.39 37.22
CA ASP A 243 46.37 13.17 38.28
C ASP A 243 46.07 12.60 39.68
N TYR A 244 44.79 12.26 39.95
CA TYR A 244 44.37 11.81 41.28
C TYR A 244 44.94 10.44 41.64
N TYR A 245 45.00 9.51 40.69
CA TYR A 245 45.50 8.15 40.92
C TYR A 245 46.98 7.97 40.55
N ASN A 246 47.63 9.00 39.99
CA ASN A 246 48.99 8.94 39.46
C ASN A 246 49.16 7.76 38.47
N ASP A 247 48.20 7.64 37.55
CA ASP A 247 48.14 6.57 36.54
C ASP A 247 47.77 7.16 35.17
N ASP A 248 48.77 7.35 34.33
CA ASP A 248 48.61 7.95 33.00
C ASP A 248 47.86 7.07 32.00
N THR A 249 47.57 5.80 32.33
CA THR A 249 46.84 4.88 31.45
C THR A 249 45.32 5.00 31.59
N LEU A 250 44.83 5.71 32.61
CA LEU A 250 43.41 5.98 32.79
C LEU A 250 42.89 6.87 31.66
N THR A 251 41.91 6.36 30.91
CA THR A 251 41.25 7.10 29.83
C THR A 251 39.74 7.02 29.96
N VAL A 252 39.06 8.10 29.66
CA VAL A 252 37.60 8.14 29.58
C VAL A 252 37.20 8.15 28.11
N GLN A 253 36.17 7.40 27.75
CA GLN A 253 35.62 7.37 26.40
C GLN A 253 34.11 7.52 26.45
N ILE A 254 33.55 8.30 25.52
CA ILE A 254 32.10 8.36 25.32
C ILE A 254 31.59 7.16 24.51
N TYR A 255 30.36 6.73 24.81
CA TYR A 255 29.60 5.78 23.99
C TYR A 255 28.12 6.17 23.94
N GLY A 256 27.28 5.29 23.40
CA GLY A 256 25.84 5.49 23.37
C GLY A 256 25.40 6.49 22.31
N SER A 257 24.32 7.21 22.60
CA SER A 257 23.57 7.98 21.59
C SER A 257 24.40 9.07 20.89
N TYR A 258 25.39 9.64 21.58
CA TYR A 258 26.30 10.65 21.02
C TYR A 258 27.24 10.06 19.97
N VAL A 259 27.78 8.86 20.21
CA VAL A 259 28.66 8.17 19.25
C VAL A 259 27.89 7.61 18.07
N THR A 260 26.63 7.18 18.28
CA THR A 260 25.80 6.63 17.20
C THR A 260 25.20 7.70 16.28
N GLY A 261 25.25 8.98 16.64
CA GLY A 261 24.56 10.07 15.93
C GLY A 261 23.04 10.13 16.20
N LEU A 262 22.58 9.43 17.24
CA LEU A 262 21.15 9.33 17.62
C LEU A 262 20.82 10.18 18.86
N ALA A 263 21.76 10.99 19.33
CA ALA A 263 21.59 11.87 20.49
C ALA A 263 20.63 13.01 20.18
N THR A 264 19.65 13.19 21.04
CA THR A 264 18.75 14.35 21.07
C THR A 264 19.21 15.33 22.15
N ASP A 265 18.68 16.55 22.20
CA ASP A 265 19.09 17.53 23.22
C ASP A 265 18.84 17.05 24.66
N SER A 266 17.84 16.19 24.84
CA SER A 266 17.53 15.55 26.12
C SER A 266 18.27 14.22 26.36
N SER A 267 19.23 13.84 25.50
CA SER A 267 20.00 12.61 25.70
C SER A 267 21.02 12.78 26.82
N ASP A 268 21.15 11.71 27.59
CA ASP A 268 22.24 11.51 28.54
C ASP A 268 23.53 11.14 27.81
N VAL A 269 24.66 11.41 28.45
CA VAL A 269 26.00 11.08 27.94
C VAL A 269 26.55 9.90 28.71
N ASP A 270 26.85 8.83 27.99
CA ASP A 270 27.42 7.62 28.55
C ASP A 270 28.94 7.64 28.46
N PHE A 271 29.62 7.47 29.59
CA PHE A 271 31.06 7.38 29.69
C PHE A 271 31.52 6.02 30.22
N VAL A 272 32.66 5.55 29.72
CA VAL A 272 33.39 4.42 30.30
C VAL A 272 34.80 4.85 30.63
N VAL A 273 35.25 4.51 31.84
CA VAL A 273 36.66 4.62 32.23
C VAL A 273 37.36 3.33 31.88
N ARG A 274 38.45 3.42 31.12
CA ARG A 274 39.42 2.34 30.96
C ARG A 274 40.44 2.44 32.07
N ASP A 275 40.48 1.40 32.88
CA ASP A 275 41.37 1.25 34.02
C ASP A 275 42.05 -0.12 33.96
N SER A 276 43.21 -0.15 33.29
CA SER A 276 43.96 -1.37 33.02
C SER A 276 44.62 -1.95 34.28
N TYR A 277 44.92 -1.10 35.27
CA TYR A 277 45.61 -1.49 36.50
C TYR A 277 44.70 -1.61 37.72
N SER A 278 43.38 -1.45 37.53
CA SER A 278 42.40 -1.43 38.61
C SER A 278 42.71 -0.37 39.68
N SER A 279 43.25 0.76 39.23
CA SER A 279 43.58 1.93 40.04
C SER A 279 42.34 2.52 40.73
N ILE A 280 41.16 2.35 40.15
CA ILE A 280 39.86 2.79 40.66
C ILE A 280 39.10 1.58 41.23
N PRO A 281 39.07 1.39 42.57
CA PRO A 281 38.55 0.14 43.14
C PRO A 281 37.06 -0.13 42.88
N ASN A 282 36.25 0.93 42.75
CA ASN A 282 34.82 0.84 42.49
C ASN A 282 34.21 2.21 42.13
N VAL A 283 32.95 2.20 41.69
CA VAL A 283 32.21 3.41 41.32
C VAL A 283 32.03 4.42 42.47
N SER A 284 32.04 3.97 43.73
CA SER A 284 32.01 4.88 44.89
C SER A 284 33.32 5.66 45.04
N ARG A 285 34.46 5.04 44.70
CA ARG A 285 35.77 5.72 44.63
C ARG A 285 35.83 6.67 43.43
N LEU A 286 35.33 6.26 42.27
CA LEU A 286 35.17 7.13 41.09
C LEU A 286 34.34 8.39 41.42
N ALA A 287 33.17 8.22 42.05
CA ALA A 287 32.30 9.32 42.45
C ALA A 287 33.00 10.33 43.38
N ARG A 288 33.92 9.88 44.24
CA ARG A 288 34.69 10.80 45.10
C ARG A 288 35.60 11.71 44.28
N VAL A 289 36.26 11.18 43.26
CA VAL A 289 37.14 11.98 42.38
C VAL A 289 36.29 12.94 41.54
N LEU A 290 35.18 12.46 40.98
CA LEU A 290 34.25 13.30 40.22
C LEU A 290 33.70 14.48 41.04
N ARG A 291 33.41 14.31 42.34
CA ARG A 291 33.01 15.43 43.24
C ARG A 291 34.07 16.52 43.37
N SER A 292 35.33 16.22 43.10
CA SER A 292 36.41 17.20 43.18
C SER A 292 36.56 18.08 41.92
N ILE A 293 35.79 17.78 40.87
CA ILE A 293 35.77 18.54 39.63
C ILE A 293 34.72 19.65 39.74
N PRO A 294 35.10 20.94 39.63
CA PRO A 294 34.14 22.04 39.66
C PRO A 294 33.02 21.87 38.62
N GLY A 295 31.78 22.13 39.01
CA GLY A 295 30.61 22.03 38.14
C GLY A 295 30.01 20.63 38.01
N ILE A 296 30.69 19.58 38.50
CA ILE A 296 30.09 18.23 38.57
C ILE A 296 29.25 18.10 39.84
N ASN A 297 27.99 17.69 39.65
CA ASN A 297 27.08 17.32 40.74
C ASN A 297 26.73 15.82 40.66
N ILE A 298 27.11 15.04 41.67
CA ILE A 298 26.76 13.61 41.73
C ILE A 298 25.29 13.47 42.12
N LEU A 299 24.51 12.79 41.29
CA LEU A 299 23.10 12.54 41.53
C LEU A 299 22.88 11.19 42.23
N ALA A 300 23.58 10.14 41.77
CA ALA A 300 23.48 8.81 42.36
C ALA A 300 24.74 7.98 42.14
N VAL A 301 25.00 7.04 43.05
CA VAL A 301 25.99 5.97 42.87
C VAL A 301 25.24 4.66 42.97
N ILE A 302 25.22 3.89 41.88
CA ILE A 302 24.48 2.64 41.77
C ILE A 302 25.51 1.52 41.68
N ASP A 303 25.94 1.01 42.84
CA ASP A 303 27.05 0.05 42.98
C ASP A 303 26.61 -1.43 42.94
N LYS A 304 25.33 -1.71 43.21
CA LYS A 304 24.76 -3.06 43.24
C LYS A 304 24.12 -3.53 41.93
N ALA A 305 24.12 -2.69 40.89
CA ALA A 305 23.62 -3.08 39.58
C ALA A 305 24.57 -4.05 38.86
N ARG A 306 24.07 -4.74 37.82
CA ARG A 306 24.90 -5.64 36.98
C ARG A 306 26.11 -4.91 36.38
N ILE A 307 25.91 -3.67 35.94
CA ILE A 307 26.97 -2.74 35.56
C ILE A 307 26.86 -1.60 36.56
N PRO A 308 27.78 -1.51 37.54
CA PRO A 308 27.83 -0.39 38.47
C PRO A 308 28.06 0.93 37.73
N ILE A 309 27.31 1.98 38.09
CA ILE A 309 27.43 3.30 37.47
C ILE A 309 27.44 4.45 38.49
N VAL A 310 28.04 5.57 38.09
CA VAL A 310 27.89 6.88 38.73
C VAL A 310 27.05 7.76 37.82
N ASN A 311 25.91 8.24 38.32
CA ASN A 311 25.06 9.20 37.64
C ASN A 311 25.39 10.62 38.16
N PHE A 312 25.66 11.56 37.27
CA PHE A 312 26.05 12.92 37.62
C PHE A 312 25.57 13.94 36.58
N LYS A 313 25.68 15.22 36.93
CA LYS A 313 25.44 16.35 36.04
C LYS A 313 26.69 17.21 35.90
N TYR A 314 26.89 17.76 34.71
CA TYR A 314 27.81 18.87 34.45
C TYR A 314 27.04 19.97 33.70
N GLY A 315 26.71 21.06 34.39
CA GLY A 315 25.75 22.06 33.88
C GLY A 315 24.38 21.42 33.59
N SER A 316 23.92 21.50 32.33
CA SER A 316 22.67 20.88 31.86
C SER A 316 22.85 19.44 31.35
N ILE A 317 24.09 18.94 31.29
CA ILE A 317 24.41 17.63 30.73
C ILE A 317 24.23 16.57 31.82
N HIS A 318 23.37 15.59 31.56
CA HIS A 318 23.22 14.40 32.37
C HIS A 318 24.19 13.33 31.89
N CYS A 319 24.86 12.64 32.82
CA CYS A 319 25.93 11.72 32.53
C CYS A 319 25.82 10.43 33.36
N ASP A 320 26.07 9.30 32.71
CA ASP A 320 26.27 8.00 33.35
C ASP A 320 27.70 7.53 33.10
N MET A 321 28.39 7.04 34.13
CA MET A 321 29.77 6.57 34.00
C MET A 321 30.01 5.23 34.67
N CYS A 322 30.60 4.30 33.92
CA CYS A 322 31.00 2.97 34.39
C CYS A 322 32.53 2.80 34.28
N ILE A 323 33.05 1.70 34.86
CA ILE A 323 34.46 1.32 34.80
C ILE A 323 34.56 0.00 34.04
N ASN A 324 35.44 -0.06 33.03
CA ASN A 324 35.80 -1.26 32.27
C ASN A 324 34.65 -2.03 31.57
N GLU A 325 33.50 -1.40 31.34
CA GLU A 325 32.40 -1.99 30.54
C GLU A 325 32.47 -1.53 29.08
N PHE A 326 33.35 -2.15 28.29
CA PHE A 326 33.65 -1.71 26.92
C PHE A 326 32.63 -2.14 25.86
N MET A 327 31.71 -3.05 26.20
CA MET A 327 30.68 -3.51 25.25
C MET A 327 29.82 -2.36 24.70
N GLY A 328 29.60 -1.32 25.50
CA GLY A 328 28.93 -0.09 25.05
C GLY A 328 29.64 0.58 23.87
N LEU A 329 30.99 0.63 23.88
CA LEU A 329 31.79 1.21 22.81
C LEU A 329 31.64 0.42 21.50
N HIS A 330 31.72 -0.90 21.57
CA HIS A 330 31.61 -1.77 20.39
C HIS A 330 30.21 -1.72 19.78
N ASN A 331 29.18 -1.81 20.62
CA ASN A 331 27.79 -1.68 20.20
C ASN A 331 27.50 -0.33 19.54
N SER A 332 28.03 0.75 20.12
CA SER A 332 27.85 2.10 19.57
C SER A 332 28.53 2.25 18.21
N LYS A 333 29.73 1.69 18.02
CA LYS A 333 30.41 1.68 16.72
C LYS A 333 29.64 0.88 15.67
N LEU A 334 29.11 -0.29 16.03
CA LEU A 334 28.30 -1.11 15.12
C LEU A 334 27.03 -0.36 14.68
N ILE A 335 26.30 0.24 15.62
CA ILE A 335 25.10 1.03 15.32
C ILE A 335 25.45 2.25 14.47
N ALA A 336 26.53 2.97 14.79
CA ALA A 336 26.98 4.12 14.00
C ALA A 336 27.26 3.71 12.55
N THR A 337 27.84 2.53 12.32
CA THR A 337 28.04 1.99 10.97
C THR A 337 26.70 1.73 10.28
N TYR A 338 25.71 1.12 10.94
CA TYR A 338 24.36 0.94 10.37
C TYR A 338 23.69 2.27 10.00
N CYS A 339 23.78 3.27 10.87
CA CYS A 339 23.19 4.60 10.63
C CYS A 339 23.81 5.33 9.42
N LYS A 340 25.05 4.98 9.03
CA LYS A 340 25.72 5.56 7.86
C LYS A 340 25.36 4.87 6.53
N ILE A 341 24.81 3.65 6.58
CA ILE A 341 24.52 2.86 5.37
C ILE A 341 23.33 3.43 4.61
N ASP A 342 22.25 3.79 5.31
CA ASP A 342 21.01 4.26 4.70
C ASP A 342 20.43 5.45 5.48
N SER A 343 20.04 6.51 4.76
CA SER A 343 19.55 7.75 5.35
C SER A 343 18.21 7.63 6.06
N ARG A 344 17.44 6.54 5.81
CA ARG A 344 16.15 6.29 6.45
C ARG A 344 16.27 5.80 7.89
N VAL A 345 17.42 5.25 8.30
CA VAL A 345 17.61 4.61 9.63
C VAL A 345 17.37 5.58 10.77
N ILE A 346 18.00 6.76 10.74
CA ILE A 346 17.90 7.76 11.82
C ILE A 346 16.46 8.30 11.93
N PRO A 347 15.81 8.78 10.85
CA PRO A 347 14.42 9.21 10.90
C PRO A 347 13.46 8.14 11.44
N LEU A 348 13.56 6.89 10.95
CA LEU A 348 12.72 5.78 11.40
C LEU A 348 12.91 5.50 12.90
N TRP A 349 14.17 5.51 13.36
CA TRP A 349 14.48 5.37 14.77
C TRP A 349 13.85 6.47 15.62
N LEU A 350 13.95 7.74 15.19
CA LEU A 350 13.38 8.87 15.92
C LEU A 350 11.85 8.77 16.01
N ALA A 351 11.18 8.37 14.91
CA ALA A 351 9.75 8.17 14.90
C ALA A 351 9.33 7.04 15.86
N LEU A 352 10.02 5.89 15.82
CA LEU A 352 9.72 4.76 16.71
C LEU A 352 9.99 5.10 18.18
N LYS A 353 11.10 5.80 18.46
CA LYS A 353 11.42 6.29 19.79
C LYS A 353 10.34 7.25 20.30
N THR A 354 9.82 8.11 19.44
CA THR A 354 8.76 9.06 19.79
C THR A 354 7.45 8.34 20.12
N LEU A 355 7.00 7.43 19.25
CA LEU A 355 5.84 6.56 19.48
C LEU A 355 5.97 5.83 20.84
N ALA A 356 7.08 5.12 21.00
CA ALA A 356 7.30 4.25 22.14
C ALA A 356 7.43 5.04 23.46
N LYS A 357 7.99 6.26 23.43
CA LYS A 357 8.05 7.17 24.58
C LYS A 357 6.66 7.69 24.94
N ARG A 358 5.86 8.14 23.96
CA ARG A 358 4.49 8.65 24.18
C ARG A 358 3.56 7.58 24.74
N ARG A 359 3.72 6.34 24.30
CA ARG A 359 2.95 5.19 24.75
C ARG A 359 3.49 4.56 26.05
N GLY A 360 4.56 5.10 26.63
CA GLY A 360 5.10 4.65 27.91
C GLY A 360 5.75 3.27 27.86
N ILE A 361 6.13 2.78 26.67
CA ILE A 361 6.76 1.47 26.47
C ILE A 361 8.30 1.55 26.34
N LEU A 362 8.88 2.73 26.63
CA LEU A 362 10.33 2.95 26.76
C LEU A 362 10.72 3.24 28.21
N SER A 363 11.17 2.20 28.92
CA SER A 363 11.80 2.31 30.24
C SER A 363 12.32 0.94 30.72
N GLY A 364 13.60 0.68 30.46
CA GLY A 364 14.24 -0.60 30.85
C GLY A 364 14.24 -0.88 32.35
N SER A 365 14.27 0.18 33.17
CA SER A 365 14.26 0.10 34.64
C SER A 365 12.89 -0.26 35.21
N THR A 366 11.79 0.08 34.53
CA THR A 366 10.42 -0.26 34.94
C THR A 366 9.87 -1.49 34.20
N GLY A 367 10.75 -2.25 33.54
CA GLY A 367 10.41 -3.50 32.87
C GLY A 367 9.78 -3.35 31.49
N PHE A 368 10.00 -2.23 30.80
CA PHE A 368 9.66 -2.05 29.38
C PHE A 368 10.93 -2.11 28.51
N LEU A 369 10.80 -1.85 27.20
CA LEU A 369 11.95 -1.84 26.30
C LEU A 369 12.92 -0.72 26.69
N SER A 370 14.21 -1.02 26.59
CA SER A 370 15.22 0.03 26.52
C SER A 370 15.25 0.61 25.10
N SER A 371 15.74 1.84 24.96
CA SER A 371 15.99 2.43 23.64
C SER A 371 16.90 1.54 22.79
N TYR A 372 17.92 0.93 23.41
CA TYR A 372 18.81 0.00 22.72
C TYR A 372 18.07 -1.24 22.20
N ALA A 373 17.19 -1.84 23.00
CA ALA A 373 16.40 -2.99 22.57
C ALA A 373 15.48 -2.68 21.38
N LEU A 374 14.77 -1.54 21.43
CA LEU A 374 13.92 -1.09 20.32
C LEU A 374 14.73 -0.83 19.03
N LEU A 375 15.92 -0.25 19.17
CA LEU A 375 16.80 -0.02 18.02
C LEU A 375 17.30 -1.32 17.40
N LEU A 376 17.63 -2.34 18.20
CA LEU A 376 18.00 -3.66 17.69
C LEU A 376 16.84 -4.36 16.96
N MET A 377 15.60 -4.15 17.42
CA MET A 377 14.39 -4.60 16.69
C MET A 377 14.32 -3.94 15.32
N LEU A 378 14.49 -2.61 15.24
CA LEU A 378 14.49 -1.87 13.97
C LEU A 378 15.61 -2.35 13.03
N ILE A 379 16.85 -2.42 13.52
CA ILE A 379 18.00 -2.86 12.71
C ILE A 379 17.73 -4.26 12.14
N THR A 380 17.28 -5.19 12.97
CA THR A 380 17.02 -6.56 12.52
C THR A 380 15.86 -6.63 11.54
N PHE A 381 14.80 -5.84 11.76
CA PHE A 381 13.70 -5.71 10.81
C PHE A 381 14.19 -5.26 9.43
N LEU A 382 15.03 -4.22 9.38
CA LEU A 382 15.62 -3.69 8.15
C LEU A 382 16.61 -4.67 7.47
N GLN A 383 17.15 -5.64 8.22
CA GLN A 383 18.00 -6.71 7.68
C GLN A 383 17.22 -7.88 7.07
N THR A 384 15.96 -8.12 7.48
CA THR A 384 15.30 -9.42 7.21
C THR A 384 13.85 -9.36 6.74
N LYS A 385 13.10 -8.29 7.04
CA LYS A 385 11.66 -8.22 6.73
C LYS A 385 11.33 -7.46 5.45
N LEU A 386 12.33 -6.84 4.84
CA LEU A 386 12.19 -6.10 3.60
C LEU A 386 12.98 -6.79 2.50
N VAL A 387 12.42 -6.78 1.28
CA VAL A 387 13.07 -7.33 0.08
C VAL A 387 13.13 -6.24 -0.98
N PRO A 388 14.33 -5.86 -1.47
CA PRO A 388 15.65 -6.25 -0.93
C PRO A 388 15.88 -5.69 0.49
N PRO A 389 16.79 -6.27 1.29
CA PRO A 389 17.08 -5.77 2.64
C PRO A 389 17.76 -4.39 2.59
N ILE A 390 17.46 -3.53 3.55
CA ILE A 390 18.05 -2.18 3.66
C ILE A 390 19.41 -2.25 4.36
N LEU A 391 19.52 -3.07 5.41
CA LEU A 391 20.74 -3.20 6.19
C LEU A 391 21.41 -4.57 5.98
N PRO A 392 22.75 -4.63 5.90
CA PRO A 392 23.50 -5.87 5.74
C PRO A 392 23.71 -6.58 7.08
N ARG A 393 24.33 -7.76 7.03
CA ARG A 393 24.83 -8.49 8.21
C ARG A 393 26.32 -8.17 8.41
N LEU A 394 26.63 -7.07 9.08
CA LEU A 394 28.01 -6.54 9.18
C LEU A 394 29.00 -7.49 9.87
N GLN A 395 28.51 -8.36 10.75
CA GLN A 395 29.32 -9.32 11.50
C GLN A 395 29.52 -10.67 10.78
N LEU A 396 28.80 -10.90 9.67
CA LEU A 396 28.85 -12.15 8.90
C LEU A 396 29.42 -11.93 7.50
N GLN A 397 30.38 -11.01 7.38
CA GLN A 397 31.10 -10.75 6.14
C GLN A 397 32.33 -11.64 6.02
N PRO A 398 32.88 -11.84 4.81
CA PRO A 398 34.14 -12.55 4.63
C PRO A 398 35.25 -12.02 5.54
N ALA A 399 36.11 -12.90 6.06
CA ALA A 399 37.11 -12.55 7.07
C ALA A 399 38.01 -11.35 6.69
N HIS A 400 38.35 -11.19 5.41
CA HIS A 400 39.17 -10.07 4.92
C HIS A 400 38.48 -8.70 5.02
N ARG A 401 37.15 -8.64 5.17
CA ARG A 401 36.39 -7.41 5.40
C ARG A 401 36.21 -7.07 6.88
N LEU A 402 36.38 -8.05 7.77
CA LEU A 402 36.15 -7.88 9.19
C LEU A 402 37.35 -7.20 9.84
N VAL A 403 37.09 -6.17 10.65
CA VAL A 403 38.12 -5.61 11.53
C VAL A 403 38.20 -6.47 12.79
N SER A 404 39.21 -7.34 12.86
CA SER A 404 39.45 -8.22 14.00
C SER A 404 39.55 -7.43 15.32
N LEU A 405 38.67 -7.74 16.26
CA LEU A 405 38.62 -7.06 17.55
C LEU A 405 38.02 -8.00 18.60
N TYR A 406 38.72 -8.17 19.72
CA TYR A 406 38.26 -9.00 20.83
C TYR A 406 38.29 -8.18 22.13
N GLU A 407 37.21 -8.30 22.91
CA GLU A 407 37.13 -7.75 24.26
C GLU A 407 37.06 -8.94 25.24
N GLY A 408 38.20 -9.25 25.87
CA GLY A 408 38.39 -10.52 26.55
C GLY A 408 38.19 -11.70 25.60
N SER A 409 37.19 -12.54 25.88
CA SER A 409 36.82 -13.69 25.04
C SER A 409 35.69 -13.39 24.04
N VAL A 410 35.22 -12.15 23.96
CA VAL A 410 34.09 -11.76 23.11
C VAL A 410 34.58 -11.24 21.78
N ASP A 411 34.19 -11.91 20.69
CA ASP A 411 34.46 -11.45 19.33
C ASP A 411 33.58 -10.24 18.99
N CYS A 412 34.23 -9.09 18.83
CA CYS A 412 33.63 -7.81 18.48
C CYS A 412 33.94 -7.40 17.03
N SER A 413 34.32 -8.36 16.18
CA SER A 413 34.68 -8.13 14.78
C SER A 413 33.46 -7.88 13.91
N PHE A 414 33.54 -6.87 13.05
CA PHE A 414 32.54 -6.56 12.02
C PHE A 414 33.15 -5.73 10.89
N ASP A 415 32.50 -5.70 9.73
CA ASP A 415 32.89 -4.81 8.64
C ASP A 415 32.49 -3.38 8.98
N ARG A 416 33.50 -2.49 9.09
CA ARG A 416 33.30 -1.08 9.43
C ARG A 416 33.12 -0.20 8.20
N ASN A 417 33.33 -0.73 7.00
CA ASN A 417 33.26 0.01 5.76
C ASN A 417 31.82 0.08 5.25
N TRP A 418 31.04 0.99 5.83
CA TRP A 418 29.63 1.22 5.51
C TRP A 418 29.40 1.54 4.02
N SER A 419 30.36 2.18 3.33
CA SER A 419 30.17 2.60 1.93
C SER A 419 30.00 1.42 0.98
N ASN A 420 30.47 0.23 1.36
CA ASN A 420 30.27 -1.01 0.60
C ASN A 420 28.79 -1.39 0.43
N TYR A 421 27.90 -0.85 1.26
CA TYR A 421 26.50 -1.30 1.35
C TYR A 421 25.50 -0.26 0.85
N VAL A 422 25.93 0.98 0.60
CA VAL A 422 25.05 2.09 0.21
C VAL A 422 24.31 1.82 -1.10
N ALA A 423 25.01 1.24 -2.09
CA ALA A 423 24.39 0.94 -3.38
C ALA A 423 23.27 -0.11 -3.25
N ILE A 424 23.54 -1.19 -2.51
CA ILE A 424 22.58 -2.28 -2.28
C ILE A 424 21.39 -1.79 -1.43
N ALA A 425 21.64 -0.98 -0.40
CA ALA A 425 20.57 -0.41 0.43
C ALA A 425 19.58 0.44 -0.39
N ARG A 426 20.08 1.15 -1.42
CA ARG A 426 19.27 1.96 -2.34
C ARG A 426 18.43 1.16 -3.32
N GLU A 427 18.70 -0.14 -3.51
CA GLU A 427 17.83 -1.01 -4.30
C GLU A 427 16.44 -1.15 -3.65
N ASN A 428 16.36 -1.01 -2.33
CA ASN A 428 15.08 -0.95 -1.64
C ASN A 428 14.48 0.46 -1.76
N THR A 429 13.38 0.57 -2.49
CA THR A 429 12.67 1.83 -2.76
C THR A 429 11.49 2.11 -1.81
N ARG A 430 11.29 1.30 -0.76
CA ARG A 430 10.18 1.53 0.18
C ARG A 430 10.32 2.87 0.90
N THR A 431 9.20 3.54 1.03
CA THR A 431 9.09 4.82 1.75
C THR A 431 9.26 4.60 3.26
N MET A 432 9.62 5.65 3.98
CA MET A 432 9.73 5.57 5.45
C MET A 432 8.37 5.27 6.11
N GLY A 433 7.27 5.79 5.56
CA GLY A 433 5.93 5.51 6.08
C GLY A 433 5.54 4.04 5.92
N SER A 434 5.77 3.46 4.73
CA SER A 434 5.54 2.04 4.50
C SER A 434 6.37 1.17 5.46
N ILE A 435 7.67 1.44 5.59
CA ILE A 435 8.56 0.72 6.51
C ILE A 435 8.09 0.82 7.97
N PHE A 436 7.67 2.01 8.41
CA PHE A 436 7.18 2.24 9.77
C PHE A 436 5.89 1.46 10.06
N MET A 437 4.92 1.49 9.13
CA MET A 437 3.68 0.73 9.25
C MET A 437 3.93 -0.77 9.25
N GLU A 438 4.81 -1.28 8.38
CA GLU A 438 5.16 -2.70 8.36
C GLU A 438 5.89 -3.14 9.63
N PHE A 439 6.74 -2.28 10.20
CA PHE A 439 7.37 -2.54 11.50
C PHE A 439 6.29 -2.69 12.59
N CYS A 440 5.35 -1.75 12.65
CA CYS A 440 4.26 -1.78 13.63
C CYS A 440 3.35 -3.00 13.42
N ASN A 441 2.99 -3.32 12.17
CA ASN A 441 2.21 -4.51 11.85
C ASN A 441 2.95 -5.79 12.27
N PHE A 442 4.23 -5.88 11.94
CA PHE A 442 5.02 -7.07 12.25
C PHE A 442 5.11 -7.29 13.76
N PHE A 443 5.49 -6.28 14.54
CA PHE A 443 5.62 -6.43 15.99
C PHE A 443 4.28 -6.34 16.75
N GLY A 444 3.20 -5.88 16.13
CA GLY A 444 1.86 -5.88 16.71
C GLY A 444 1.08 -7.17 16.44
N ASN A 445 1.18 -7.72 15.23
CA ASN A 445 0.29 -8.79 14.76
C ASN A 445 1.01 -10.10 14.39
N THR A 446 2.27 -10.05 13.96
CA THR A 446 2.96 -11.21 13.35
C THR A 446 4.03 -11.84 14.24
N PHE A 447 4.76 -11.03 15.00
CA PHE A 447 5.90 -11.49 15.81
C PHE A 447 5.42 -12.32 17.00
N ASP A 448 5.82 -13.58 17.04
CA ASP A 448 5.53 -14.44 18.19
C ASP A 448 6.55 -14.17 19.30
N TYR A 449 6.20 -13.25 20.21
CA TYR A 449 7.06 -12.85 21.31
C TYR A 449 7.56 -14.03 22.17
N LYS A 450 6.76 -15.08 22.33
CA LYS A 450 7.11 -16.25 23.15
C LYS A 450 8.05 -17.21 22.41
N ARG A 451 7.84 -17.41 21.10
CA ARG A 451 8.57 -18.42 20.33
C ARG A 451 9.72 -17.88 19.51
N GLN A 452 9.72 -16.60 19.18
CA GLN A 452 10.74 -15.99 18.33
C GLN A 452 11.73 -15.14 19.13
N GLU A 453 12.90 -14.94 18.54
CA GLU A 453 13.92 -14.01 19.00
C GLU A 453 14.34 -13.07 17.86
N VAL A 454 14.74 -11.88 18.25
CA VAL A 454 15.40 -10.90 17.37
C VAL A 454 16.91 -11.11 17.49
N HIS A 455 17.59 -11.44 16.39
CA HIS A 455 19.02 -11.76 16.38
C HIS A 455 19.80 -10.86 15.40
N PRO A 456 20.28 -9.68 15.85
CA PRO A 456 20.89 -8.67 14.99
C PRO A 456 22.20 -9.11 14.31
N GLN A 457 23.05 -9.89 14.99
CA GLN A 457 24.29 -10.41 14.40
C GLN A 457 24.02 -11.28 13.15
N LYS A 458 22.98 -12.12 13.22
CA LYS A 458 22.56 -12.99 12.12
C LYS A 458 21.69 -12.29 11.10
N GLY A 459 21.10 -11.14 11.47
CA GLY A 459 20.06 -10.49 10.67
C GLY A 459 18.87 -11.42 10.46
N GLU A 460 18.37 -12.01 11.55
CA GLU A 460 17.29 -12.98 11.54
C GLU A 460 16.27 -12.69 12.65
N ILE A 461 14.99 -12.90 12.31
CA ILE A 461 13.92 -13.13 13.29
C ILE A 461 13.54 -14.60 13.17
N ARG A 462 13.91 -15.39 14.18
CA ARG A 462 13.89 -16.85 14.11
C ARG A 462 13.23 -17.46 15.34
N THR A 463 12.78 -18.70 15.21
CA THR A 463 12.34 -19.48 16.36
C THR A 463 13.49 -19.66 17.35
N ARG A 464 13.21 -19.47 18.63
CA ARG A 464 14.20 -19.60 19.70
C ARG A 464 14.77 -21.01 19.69
N PRO A 465 16.10 -21.19 19.49
CA PRO A 465 16.70 -22.52 19.41
C PRO A 465 16.58 -23.31 20.72
N HIS A 466 16.44 -22.61 21.85
CA HIS A 466 16.29 -23.22 23.18
C HIS A 466 14.88 -23.79 23.46
N LEU A 467 13.92 -23.59 22.56
CA LEU A 467 12.59 -24.24 22.64
C LEU A 467 12.57 -25.60 21.95
N SER A 468 13.48 -25.85 21.00
CA SER A 468 13.49 -27.05 20.17
C SER A 468 14.44 -28.16 20.66
N SER A 469 15.36 -27.88 21.59
CA SER A 469 16.32 -28.89 22.05
C SER A 469 16.86 -28.61 23.46
N ASN A 470 16.94 -29.67 24.28
CA ASN A 470 17.86 -29.67 25.42
C ASN A 470 19.28 -29.48 24.87
N PRO A 471 20.11 -28.59 25.45
CA PRO A 471 21.46 -28.37 24.96
C PRO A 471 22.21 -29.71 24.89
N THR A 472 22.66 -30.09 23.70
CA THR A 472 23.48 -31.28 23.51
C THR A 472 24.75 -31.14 24.35
N THR A 473 25.08 -32.18 25.13
CA THR A 473 26.21 -32.20 26.08
C THR A 473 27.57 -31.90 25.42
N ALA A 474 27.67 -32.05 24.10
CA ALA A 474 28.87 -31.78 23.30
C ALA A 474 29.19 -30.28 23.09
N ALA A 475 28.21 -29.38 23.21
CA ALA A 475 28.40 -27.93 23.01
C ALA A 475 28.62 -27.15 24.32
N LEU A 476 28.55 -27.82 25.47
CA LEU A 476 28.70 -27.19 26.77
C LEU A 476 30.17 -27.13 27.19
N PRO A 477 30.59 -26.06 27.91
CA PRO A 477 31.93 -25.99 28.48
C PRO A 477 32.29 -27.25 29.27
N ARG A 478 33.56 -27.67 29.16
CA ARG A 478 34.09 -28.80 29.94
C ARG A 478 34.17 -28.46 31.43
N ASN A 479 34.49 -27.20 31.74
CA ASN A 479 34.52 -26.70 33.11
C ASN A 479 33.10 -26.66 33.70
N TYR A 480 32.94 -27.20 34.91
CA TYR A 480 31.65 -27.27 35.61
C TYR A 480 31.01 -25.89 35.86
N GLN A 481 31.80 -24.90 36.28
CA GLN A 481 31.30 -23.56 36.57
C GLN A 481 30.82 -22.86 35.31
N ASP A 482 31.59 -22.94 34.22
CA ASP A 482 31.21 -22.36 32.92
C ASP A 482 30.01 -23.08 32.32
N ARG A 483 29.94 -24.41 32.48
CA ARG A 483 28.77 -25.20 32.10
C ARG A 483 27.52 -24.74 32.84
N ARG A 484 27.61 -24.54 34.16
CA ARG A 484 26.49 -24.06 34.97
C ARG A 484 26.05 -22.66 34.55
N ARG A 485 26.99 -21.74 34.33
CA ARG A 485 26.69 -20.38 33.82
C ARG A 485 26.01 -20.40 32.45
N ALA A 486 26.47 -21.25 31.54
CA ALA A 486 25.87 -21.41 30.22
C ALA A 486 24.42 -21.97 30.30
N LEU A 487 24.20 -22.96 31.17
CA LEU A 487 22.86 -23.52 31.42
C LEU A 487 21.91 -22.48 32.03
N ASP A 488 22.38 -21.71 33.01
CA ASP A 488 21.59 -20.65 33.65
C ASP A 488 21.24 -19.54 32.64
N ALA A 489 22.18 -19.16 31.76
CA ALA A 489 21.93 -18.20 30.69
C ALA A 489 20.87 -18.72 29.70
N ALA A 490 21.01 -19.97 29.23
CA ALA A 490 20.03 -20.60 28.34
C ALA A 490 18.63 -20.69 28.98
N ALA A 491 18.55 -21.00 30.28
CA ALA A 491 17.29 -21.03 31.01
C ALA A 491 16.63 -19.64 31.10
N LYS A 492 17.42 -18.58 31.34
CA LYS A 492 16.93 -17.20 31.32
C LYS A 492 16.39 -16.78 29.95
N LEU A 493 17.08 -17.14 28.87
CA LEU A 493 16.62 -16.88 27.50
C LEU A 493 15.29 -17.61 27.22
N ARG A 494 15.21 -18.89 27.59
CA ARG A 494 14.00 -19.72 27.40
C ARG A 494 12.78 -19.14 28.11
N ASN A 495 12.96 -18.65 29.34
CA ASN A 495 11.86 -18.17 30.18
C ASN A 495 11.53 -16.68 29.97
N SER A 496 12.24 -15.97 29.08
CA SER A 496 11.99 -14.54 28.83
C SER A 496 10.71 -14.31 28.01
N SER A 497 9.89 -13.34 28.41
CA SER A 497 8.65 -12.97 27.70
C SER A 497 8.89 -12.43 26.29
N ILE A 498 10.01 -11.74 26.10
CA ILE A 498 10.52 -11.26 24.80
C ILE A 498 12.02 -11.52 24.76
N CYS A 499 12.55 -11.91 23.59
CA CYS A 499 13.96 -12.22 23.42
C CYS A 499 14.59 -11.37 22.32
N ILE A 500 15.48 -10.46 22.71
CA ILE A 500 16.26 -9.62 21.81
C ILE A 500 17.73 -9.82 22.18
N ILE A 501 18.48 -10.44 21.27
CA ILE A 501 19.86 -10.85 21.52
C ILE A 501 20.81 -9.67 21.30
N ASP A 502 21.76 -9.48 22.23
CA ASP A 502 22.87 -8.55 22.03
C ASP A 502 23.77 -9.03 20.86
N PRO A 503 24.19 -8.16 19.93
CA PRO A 503 24.94 -8.56 18.74
C PRO A 503 26.33 -9.13 19.04
N PHE A 504 26.92 -8.86 20.21
CA PHE A 504 28.23 -9.42 20.59
C PHE A 504 28.11 -10.40 21.77
N LEU A 505 27.29 -10.07 22.77
CA LEU A 505 27.03 -10.94 23.92
C LEU A 505 25.86 -11.89 23.62
N LEU A 506 26.07 -12.95 22.84
CA LEU A 506 25.00 -13.82 22.34
C LEU A 506 24.18 -14.55 23.42
N SER A 507 24.68 -14.62 24.65
CA SER A 507 23.95 -15.16 25.81
C SER A 507 23.08 -14.12 26.53
N ARG A 508 23.13 -12.85 26.11
CA ARG A 508 22.45 -11.73 26.76
C ARG A 508 21.19 -11.36 25.98
N ASN A 509 20.05 -11.50 26.66
CA ASN A 509 18.80 -10.86 26.24
C ASN A 509 18.75 -9.42 26.79
N VAL A 510 18.78 -8.44 25.90
CA VAL A 510 18.76 -7.01 26.25
C VAL A 510 17.39 -6.53 26.74
N ALA A 511 16.35 -7.35 26.53
CA ALA A 511 14.99 -7.11 27.00
C ALA A 511 14.60 -8.08 28.14
N SER A 512 15.56 -8.66 28.85
CA SER A 512 15.31 -9.62 29.94
C SER A 512 14.49 -9.06 31.11
N ASN A 513 14.44 -7.74 31.27
CA ASN A 513 13.60 -7.08 32.29
C ASN A 513 12.13 -6.96 31.86
N CYS A 514 11.79 -7.20 30.59
CA CYS A 514 10.43 -7.13 30.08
C CYS A 514 9.62 -8.35 30.52
N ARG A 515 8.63 -8.13 31.37
CA ARG A 515 7.70 -9.17 31.87
C ARG A 515 6.50 -9.30 30.94
N ASP A 516 5.77 -10.42 31.05
CA ASP A 516 4.64 -10.77 30.18
C ASP A 516 3.61 -9.64 30.05
N SER A 517 3.20 -9.02 31.16
CA SER A 517 2.22 -7.92 31.17
C SER A 517 2.69 -6.68 30.38
N ASN A 518 3.99 -6.42 30.35
CA ASN A 518 4.55 -5.30 29.62
C ASN A 518 4.78 -5.65 28.15
N VAL A 519 5.08 -6.91 27.84
CA VAL A 519 5.13 -7.41 26.46
C VAL A 519 3.78 -7.30 25.78
N GLU A 520 2.70 -7.60 26.49
CA GLU A 520 1.34 -7.41 25.95
C GLU A 520 1.09 -5.93 25.59
N LYS A 521 1.39 -5.00 26.50
CA LYS A 521 1.29 -3.56 26.22
C LYS A 521 2.17 -3.09 25.06
N ILE A 522 3.35 -3.69 24.87
CA ILE A 522 4.23 -3.42 23.73
C ILE A 522 3.55 -3.89 22.44
N ARG A 523 2.96 -5.09 22.44
CA ARG A 523 2.21 -5.64 21.30
C ARG A 523 1.02 -4.76 20.95
N GLU A 524 0.17 -4.45 21.92
CA GLU A 524 -0.99 -3.55 21.77
C GLU A 524 -0.56 -2.19 21.24
N CYS A 525 0.52 -1.61 21.76
CA CYS A 525 1.06 -0.33 21.27
C CYS A 525 1.38 -0.36 19.77
N PHE A 526 2.00 -1.43 19.27
CA PHE A 526 2.34 -1.53 17.85
C PHE A 526 1.12 -1.89 16.99
N GLN A 527 0.19 -2.70 17.53
CA GLN A 527 -1.07 -3.03 16.86
C GLN A 527 -1.94 -1.78 16.68
N ASP A 528 -2.15 -1.02 17.75
CA ASP A 528 -2.89 0.25 17.71
C ASP A 528 -2.22 1.25 16.78
N ALA A 529 -0.88 1.35 16.83
CA ALA A 529 -0.12 2.20 15.90
C ALA A 529 -0.36 1.81 14.44
N TYR A 530 -0.36 0.52 14.12
CA TYR A 530 -0.64 0.08 12.78
C TYR A 530 -2.08 0.42 12.35
N LEU A 531 -3.07 0.13 13.20
CA LEU A 531 -4.48 0.40 12.89
C LEU A 531 -4.75 1.90 12.69
N SER A 532 -4.27 2.77 13.59
CA SER A 532 -4.43 4.22 13.45
C SER A 532 -3.77 4.76 12.18
N LEU A 533 -2.59 4.23 11.82
CA LEU A 533 -1.90 4.66 10.59
C LEU A 533 -2.60 4.16 9.32
N MET A 534 -3.24 2.99 9.35
CA MET A 534 -4.09 2.52 8.26
C MET A 534 -5.28 3.46 8.00
N ASP A 535 -5.82 4.06 9.07
CA ASP A 535 -6.88 5.08 9.00
C ASP A 535 -6.36 6.50 8.67
N GLY A 536 -5.04 6.66 8.49
CA GLY A 536 -4.39 7.93 8.21
C GLY A 536 -4.25 8.86 9.42
N ASP A 537 -4.46 8.36 10.64
CA ASP A 537 -4.30 9.11 11.88
C ASP A 537 -2.84 9.13 12.35
N LEU A 538 -2.22 10.31 12.20
CA LEU A 538 -0.84 10.55 12.63
C LEU A 538 -0.72 11.01 14.08
N SER A 539 -1.83 11.25 14.80
CA SER A 539 -1.82 11.78 16.18
C SER A 539 -1.05 10.89 17.15
N ILE A 540 -0.98 9.59 16.84
CA ILE A 540 -0.27 8.57 17.61
C ILE A 540 1.26 8.79 17.64
N ILE A 541 1.79 9.56 16.69
CA ILE A 541 3.22 9.90 16.59
C ILE A 541 3.49 11.42 16.54
N SER A 542 2.54 12.27 16.13
CA SER A 542 2.72 13.70 15.82
C SER A 542 2.71 14.62 17.03
#